data_AF-A0A177M782-F1
#
_entry.id   AF-A0A177M782-F1
#
_cell.length_a   1.000
_cell.length_b   1.000
_cell.length_c   1.000
_cell.angle_alpha   90.00
_cell.angle_beta   90.00
_cell.angle_gamma   90.00
#
_symmetry.space_group_name_H-M   'P 1'
#
loop_
_entity.id
_entity.type
_entity.pdbx_description
1 polymer ?
#
loop_
_entity_poly.entity_id
_entity_poly.type
_entity_poly.pdbx_seq_one_letter_code
_entity_poly.pdbx_strand_id
1 'polypeptide(L)'
;MPITKIAKWLQSGVHLIQEDWGYSPVTLNHAIESFPNFLPSIEAAPDTIRAGSRVRWHEWGNRRFRPTMFAKHNIMYGWRFSQGHYSSVELAMPEFDDFGQCEIVQAWQCEIQDVVGFSNSKSDLEQFTDLDQFTEATTPNWIEEITEENLLRNLAHSEIRIGNELYADTTTDHFCRYRWDDRIFLMNDGGSHHFAAARYIAGKLNRKVYLNGKLKTYSINPNSVDALRERFDILVIDDSGEEQNQFHQAMKAFSATYLWRKLPPPHENSRAIFLPKNETRSRTVAANLKTAGAYDLAALFQAIVEKQT
;
A
#
# COMPACT_ATOMS: atom_id res chain seq x y z
N MET A 1 -53.42 1.39 16.12
CA MET A 1 -52.05 1.38 15.53
C MET A 1 -51.08 0.91 16.60
N PRO A 2 -50.19 -0.07 16.33
CA PRO A 2 -49.35 -0.60 17.37
C PRO A 2 -48.25 0.42 17.72
N ILE A 3 -48.04 0.64 19.02
CA ILE A 3 -47.11 1.60 19.63
C ILE A 3 -45.69 1.49 19.04
N THR A 4 -45.29 0.30 18.57
CA THR A 4 -44.03 0.02 17.87
C THR A 4 -43.86 0.73 16.52
N LYS A 5 -44.94 0.99 15.77
CA LYS A 5 -44.85 1.74 14.49
C LYS A 5 -44.64 3.23 14.71
N ILE A 6 -45.25 3.79 15.77
CA ILE A 6 -45.11 5.20 16.13
C ILE A 6 -43.71 5.48 16.70
N ALA A 7 -43.19 4.58 17.54
CA ALA A 7 -41.83 4.66 18.07
C ALA A 7 -40.76 4.64 16.95
N LYS A 8 -40.90 3.75 15.96
CA LYS A 8 -40.00 3.72 14.78
C LYS A 8 -40.06 5.00 13.96
N TRP A 9 -41.27 5.53 13.73
CA TRP A 9 -41.45 6.80 12.99
C TRP A 9 -40.80 7.99 13.69
N LEU A 10 -40.93 8.09 15.01
CA LEU A 10 -40.31 9.15 15.80
C LEU A 10 -38.79 9.04 15.83
N GLN A 11 -38.23 7.83 15.94
CA GLN A 11 -36.79 7.59 15.85
C GLN A 11 -36.24 7.97 14.46
N SER A 12 -36.90 7.55 13.38
CA SER A 12 -36.53 7.95 12.01
C SER A 12 -36.58 9.47 11.80
N GLY A 13 -37.59 10.15 12.37
CA GLY A 13 -37.68 11.61 12.31
C GLY A 13 -36.54 12.32 13.06
N VAL A 14 -36.15 11.81 14.23
CA VAL A 14 -35.01 12.34 15.01
C VAL A 14 -33.70 12.14 14.26
N HIS A 15 -33.50 10.99 13.62
CA HIS A 15 -32.30 10.71 12.82
C HIS A 15 -32.15 11.66 11.63
N LEU A 16 -33.24 11.91 10.90
CA LEU A 16 -33.25 12.88 9.79
C LEU A 16 -32.89 14.30 10.27
N ILE A 17 -33.44 14.73 11.41
CA ILE A 17 -33.13 16.04 11.99
C ILE A 17 -31.66 16.13 12.42
N GLN A 18 -31.11 15.06 13.02
CA GLN A 18 -29.71 15.01 13.43
C GLN A 18 -28.75 15.10 12.23
N GLU A 19 -29.11 14.49 11.10
CA GLU A 19 -28.32 14.57 9.87
C GLU A 19 -28.42 15.94 9.19
N ASP A 20 -29.63 16.46 9.05
CA ASP A 20 -29.88 17.76 8.42
C ASP A 20 -29.17 18.88 9.16
N TRP A 21 -29.09 18.79 10.49
CA TRP A 21 -28.44 19.78 11.34
C TRP A 21 -26.94 19.52 11.53
N GLY A 22 -26.41 18.43 10.97
CA GLY A 22 -24.98 18.12 11.01
C GLY A 22 -24.49 17.61 12.38
N TYR A 23 -25.38 17.12 13.25
CA TYR A 23 -25.04 16.65 14.58
C TYR A 23 -24.51 15.21 14.60
N SER A 24 -25.11 14.31 13.81
CA SER A 24 -24.70 12.90 13.76
C SER A 24 -24.95 12.29 12.38
N PRO A 25 -23.98 11.58 11.79
CA PRO A 25 -24.13 10.93 10.48
C PRO A 25 -24.79 9.55 10.65
N VAL A 26 -26.10 9.53 10.89
CA VAL A 26 -26.83 8.29 11.25
C VAL A 26 -26.78 7.23 10.14
N THR A 27 -26.92 7.64 8.89
CA THR A 27 -26.85 6.77 7.71
C THR A 27 -25.45 6.14 7.59
N LEU A 28 -24.41 6.87 7.97
CA LEU A 28 -23.05 6.32 8.00
C LEU A 28 -22.91 5.24 9.08
N ASN A 29 -23.40 5.51 10.29
CA ASN A 29 -23.39 4.52 11.37
C ASN A 29 -24.11 3.24 10.95
N HIS A 30 -25.27 3.39 10.31
CA HIS A 30 -26.02 2.25 9.82
C HIS A 30 -25.27 1.46 8.74
N ALA A 31 -24.56 2.14 7.83
CA ALA A 31 -23.71 1.48 6.84
C ALA A 31 -22.58 0.70 7.51
N ILE A 32 -21.87 1.31 8.47
CA ILE A 32 -20.81 0.63 9.22
C ILE A 32 -21.34 -0.63 9.94
N GLU A 33 -22.52 -0.55 10.55
CA GLU A 33 -23.15 -1.68 11.25
C GLU A 33 -23.66 -2.78 10.30
N SER A 34 -24.09 -2.40 9.10
CA SER A 34 -24.73 -3.33 8.15
C SER A 34 -23.73 -4.07 7.26
N PHE A 35 -22.52 -3.52 7.09
CA PHE A 35 -21.50 -4.05 6.18
C PHE A 35 -20.24 -4.45 6.97
N PRO A 36 -19.99 -5.76 7.17
CA PRO A 36 -18.91 -6.23 8.05
C PRO A 36 -17.50 -5.85 7.57
N ASN A 37 -17.32 -5.62 6.26
CA ASN A 37 -16.03 -5.27 5.68
C ASN A 37 -15.87 -3.75 5.44
N PHE A 38 -16.83 -2.92 5.87
CA PHE A 38 -16.85 -1.49 5.54
C PHE A 38 -15.57 -0.75 5.94
N LEU A 39 -14.95 -1.16 7.04
CA LEU A 39 -13.73 -0.60 7.61
C LEU A 39 -12.61 -1.66 7.56
N PRO A 40 -11.94 -1.83 6.40
CA PRO A 40 -10.88 -2.80 6.28
C PRO A 40 -9.65 -2.38 7.09
N SER A 41 -8.96 -3.37 7.65
CA SER A 41 -7.64 -3.15 8.25
C SER A 41 -6.57 -3.10 7.16
N ILE A 42 -5.64 -2.15 7.28
CA ILE A 42 -4.40 -2.14 6.50
C ILE A 42 -3.33 -2.76 7.39
N GLU A 43 -3.39 -4.09 7.51
CA GLU A 43 -2.41 -4.84 8.27
C GLU A 43 -1.00 -4.68 7.68
N ALA A 44 0.02 -4.83 8.53
CA ALA A 44 1.39 -4.92 8.06
C ALA A 44 1.50 -6.08 7.07
N ALA A 45 2.08 -5.81 5.89
CA ALA A 45 2.28 -6.83 4.88
C ALA A 45 2.95 -8.08 5.48
N PRO A 46 2.50 -9.29 5.12
CA PRO A 46 3.04 -10.52 5.69
C PRO A 46 4.56 -10.56 5.47
N ASP A 47 5.29 -11.07 6.45
CA ASP A 47 6.75 -11.10 6.43
C ASP A 47 7.28 -12.20 5.49
N THR A 48 7.07 -12.01 4.19
CA THR A 48 7.43 -12.98 3.15
C THR A 48 8.65 -12.54 2.36
N ILE A 49 9.24 -13.50 1.63
CA ILE A 49 10.33 -13.26 0.67
C ILE A 49 9.84 -12.64 -0.64
N ARG A 50 8.53 -12.42 -0.81
CA ARG A 50 7.96 -11.78 -2.02
C ARG A 50 8.09 -10.26 -1.91
N ALA A 51 8.89 -9.64 -2.76
CA ALA A 51 9.03 -8.18 -2.80
C ALA A 51 7.68 -7.45 -3.06
N GLY A 52 6.78 -8.10 -3.80
CA GLY A 52 5.45 -7.59 -4.12
C GLY A 52 4.45 -7.61 -2.96
N SER A 53 4.74 -8.28 -1.85
CA SER A 53 3.87 -8.20 -0.66
C SER A 53 3.95 -6.84 0.03
N ARG A 54 5.05 -6.10 -0.19
CA ARG A 54 5.26 -4.78 0.40
C ARG A 54 4.38 -3.74 -0.26
N VAL A 55 3.68 -2.98 0.58
CA VAL A 55 2.77 -1.92 0.13
C VAL A 55 3.54 -0.87 -0.67
N ARG A 56 3.08 -0.56 -1.87
CA ARG A 56 3.80 0.33 -2.81
C ARG A 56 3.47 1.80 -2.60
N TRP A 57 3.72 2.33 -1.41
CA TRP A 57 3.41 3.72 -1.07
C TRP A 57 4.08 4.75 -1.99
N HIS A 58 5.31 4.47 -2.42
CA HIS A 58 6.04 5.29 -3.40
C HIS A 58 5.33 5.41 -4.76
N GLU A 59 4.42 4.49 -5.09
CA GLU A 59 3.64 4.60 -6.32
C GLU A 59 2.32 5.35 -6.12
N TRP A 60 1.90 5.67 -4.90
CA TRP A 60 0.53 6.12 -4.64
C TRP A 60 0.15 7.43 -5.35
N GLY A 61 1.14 8.33 -5.54
CA GLY A 61 1.01 9.54 -6.35
C GLY A 61 0.81 9.30 -7.86
N ASN A 62 1.08 8.08 -8.36
CA ASN A 62 1.04 7.75 -9.78
C ASN A 62 -0.37 7.78 -10.38
N ARG A 63 -0.38 7.89 -11.72
CA ARG A 63 -1.60 7.96 -12.54
C ARG A 63 -2.55 6.77 -12.37
N ARG A 64 -2.04 5.61 -11.96
CA ARG A 64 -2.81 4.35 -11.88
C ARG A 64 -3.82 4.33 -10.73
N PHE A 65 -3.60 5.16 -9.69
CA PHE A 65 -4.47 5.21 -8.52
C PHE A 65 -5.51 6.34 -8.59
N ARG A 66 -5.66 6.93 -9.77
CA ARG A 66 -6.64 7.99 -10.02
C ARG A 66 -8.07 7.44 -10.00
N PRO A 67 -9.03 8.28 -9.58
CA PRO A 67 -10.46 7.96 -9.66
C PRO A 67 -10.97 7.60 -11.06
N THR A 68 -10.39 8.21 -12.10
CA THR A 68 -10.79 7.99 -13.49
C THR A 68 -9.56 7.93 -14.40
N MET A 69 -9.67 7.25 -15.55
CA MET A 69 -8.58 7.15 -16.53
C MET A 69 -8.19 8.50 -17.17
N PHE A 70 -9.09 9.48 -17.13
CA PHE A 70 -8.91 10.80 -17.78
C PHE A 70 -8.41 11.89 -16.81
N ALA A 71 -8.48 11.65 -15.50
CA ALA A 71 -7.99 12.54 -14.45
C ALA A 71 -6.50 12.88 -14.62
N LYS A 72 -6.02 14.05 -14.17
CA LYS A 72 -4.57 14.28 -13.94
C LYS A 72 -4.13 13.66 -12.60
N HIS A 73 -2.82 13.50 -12.33
CA HIS A 73 -2.34 12.67 -11.18
C HIS A 73 -2.42 13.42 -9.87
N ASN A 74 -2.27 14.73 -9.96
CA ASN A 74 -2.55 15.70 -8.94
C ASN A 74 -4.00 16.20 -8.96
N ILE A 75 -4.95 15.51 -9.59
CA ILE A 75 -6.37 15.85 -9.43
C ILE A 75 -7.04 14.74 -8.66
N MET A 76 -7.62 15.11 -7.52
CA MET A 76 -8.51 14.24 -6.76
C MET A 76 -9.96 14.56 -7.04
N TYR A 77 -10.78 13.51 -7.00
CA TYR A 77 -12.22 13.60 -7.19
C TYR A 77 -12.92 13.39 -5.87
N GLY A 78 -14.06 14.04 -5.73
CA GLY A 78 -14.89 13.91 -4.55
C GLY A 78 -16.27 14.47 -4.78
N TRP A 79 -16.96 14.68 -3.69
CA TRP A 79 -18.29 15.24 -3.65
C TRP A 79 -18.37 16.29 -2.57
N ARG A 80 -19.13 17.35 -2.83
CA ARG A 80 -19.41 18.40 -1.87
C ARG A 80 -20.82 18.92 -2.02
N PHE A 81 -21.37 19.46 -0.95
CA PHE A 81 -22.61 20.22 -1.01
C PHE A 81 -22.30 21.68 -1.37
N SER A 82 -22.84 22.17 -2.47
CA SER A 82 -22.67 23.55 -2.91
C SER A 82 -23.91 24.03 -3.64
N GLN A 83 -24.35 25.25 -3.36
CA GLN A 83 -25.48 25.89 -4.03
C GLN A 83 -26.76 25.04 -4.04
N GLY A 84 -27.06 24.36 -2.92
CA GLY A 84 -28.27 23.53 -2.80
C GLY A 84 -28.17 22.14 -3.43
N HIS A 85 -27.02 21.78 -4.01
CA HIS A 85 -26.83 20.50 -4.67
C HIS A 85 -25.58 19.78 -4.18
N TYR A 86 -25.70 18.47 -4.01
CA TYR A 86 -24.56 17.59 -3.78
C TYR A 86 -23.98 17.17 -5.13
N SER A 87 -22.78 17.65 -5.44
CA SER A 87 -22.18 17.54 -6.78
C SER A 87 -20.72 17.11 -6.70
N SER A 88 -20.22 16.56 -7.80
CA SER A 88 -18.82 16.16 -7.92
C SER A 88 -17.91 17.39 -7.90
N VAL A 89 -16.73 17.23 -7.31
CA VAL A 89 -15.69 18.25 -7.29
C VAL A 89 -14.36 17.64 -7.68
N GLU A 90 -13.56 18.44 -8.39
CA GLU A 90 -12.16 18.17 -8.66
C GLU A 90 -11.30 19.12 -7.83
N LEU A 91 -10.26 18.59 -7.19
CA LEU A 91 -9.32 19.37 -6.39
C LEU A 91 -7.89 19.08 -6.84
N ALA A 92 -7.15 20.14 -7.14
CA ALA A 92 -5.71 20.04 -7.36
C ALA A 92 -5.00 19.70 -6.04
N MET A 93 -4.15 18.69 -6.10
CA MET A 93 -3.41 18.07 -5.01
C MET A 93 -1.96 17.88 -5.45
N PRO A 94 -1.17 18.98 -5.52
CA PRO A 94 0.24 18.92 -5.93
C PRO A 94 1.09 18.04 -5.01
N GLU A 95 0.63 17.75 -3.80
CA GLU A 95 1.29 16.83 -2.85
C GLU A 95 1.52 15.43 -3.46
N PHE A 96 0.71 15.01 -4.44
CA PHE A 96 0.88 13.74 -5.13
C PHE A 96 1.94 13.75 -6.23
N ASP A 97 2.40 14.92 -6.68
CA ASP A 97 3.41 15.01 -7.74
C ASP A 97 4.77 14.49 -7.27
N ASP A 98 5.07 14.65 -5.97
CA ASP A 98 6.30 14.18 -5.34
C ASP A 98 6.01 13.34 -4.08
N PHE A 99 4.86 12.67 -4.00
CA PHE A 99 4.51 11.86 -2.82
C PHE A 99 5.49 10.71 -2.60
N GLY A 100 5.85 10.02 -3.68
CA GLY A 100 6.80 8.91 -3.66
C GLY A 100 8.11 9.31 -4.32
N GLN A 101 9.22 8.96 -3.68
CA GLN A 101 10.56 9.31 -4.13
C GLN A 101 11.38 8.05 -4.40
N CYS A 102 12.33 8.14 -5.34
CA CYS A 102 13.23 7.06 -5.71
C CYS A 102 14.66 7.59 -5.78
N GLU A 103 15.49 7.14 -4.86
CA GLU A 103 16.94 7.33 -4.91
C GLU A 103 17.56 6.14 -5.66
N ILE A 104 18.49 6.45 -6.56
CA ILE A 104 19.19 5.44 -7.35
C ILE A 104 20.68 5.53 -7.04
N VAL A 105 21.23 4.44 -6.51
CA VAL A 105 22.69 4.26 -6.36
C VAL A 105 23.15 3.31 -7.47
N GLN A 106 24.01 3.83 -8.34
CA GLN A 106 24.66 3.04 -9.38
C GLN A 106 25.83 2.25 -8.79
N ALA A 107 26.11 1.07 -9.34
CA ALA A 107 27.21 0.20 -8.90
C ALA A 107 27.21 -0.05 -7.38
N TRP A 108 26.03 -0.15 -6.77
CA TRP A 108 25.88 -0.52 -5.36
C TRP A 108 26.30 -1.97 -5.16
N GLN A 109 26.95 -2.25 -4.04
CA GLN A 109 27.46 -3.59 -3.71
C GLN A 109 26.85 -4.10 -2.41
N CYS A 110 26.57 -5.40 -2.38
CA CYS A 110 26.14 -6.12 -1.19
C CYS A 110 26.66 -7.55 -1.21
N GLU A 111 26.60 -8.22 -0.07
CA GLU A 111 26.80 -9.66 0.00
C GLU A 111 25.54 -10.38 -0.51
N ILE A 112 25.70 -11.56 -1.12
CA ILE A 112 24.56 -12.37 -1.59
C ILE A 112 23.57 -12.70 -0.46
N GLN A 113 24.07 -12.82 0.77
CA GLN A 113 23.28 -13.09 1.98
C GLN A 113 22.37 -11.93 2.39
N ASP A 114 22.69 -10.69 1.98
CA ASP A 114 21.92 -9.48 2.32
C ASP A 114 20.57 -9.44 1.59
N VAL A 115 20.43 -10.19 0.49
CA VAL A 115 19.17 -10.31 -0.23
C VAL A 115 18.25 -11.24 0.54
N VAL A 116 17.04 -10.75 0.86
CA VAL A 116 16.04 -11.48 1.64
C VAL A 116 14.89 -12.04 0.81
N GLY A 117 14.82 -11.69 -0.48
CA GLY A 117 13.68 -12.06 -1.29
C GLY A 117 13.74 -11.58 -2.73
N PHE A 118 12.69 -11.94 -3.48
CA PHE A 118 12.62 -11.83 -4.93
C PHE A 118 11.34 -11.12 -5.40
N SER A 119 11.37 -10.51 -6.58
CA SER A 119 10.15 -10.08 -7.27
C SER A 119 9.47 -11.21 -8.04
N ASN A 120 10.25 -12.11 -8.64
CA ASN A 120 9.72 -13.12 -9.53
C ASN A 120 10.31 -14.51 -9.24
N SER A 121 9.46 -15.53 -9.31
CA SER A 121 9.83 -16.93 -9.16
C SER A 121 8.77 -17.83 -9.79
N LYS A 122 9.18 -19.01 -10.24
CA LYS A 122 8.26 -20.08 -10.66
C LYS A 122 7.54 -20.74 -9.48
N SER A 123 8.10 -20.60 -8.27
CA SER A 123 7.51 -21.08 -7.02
C SER A 123 6.77 -19.93 -6.33
N ASP A 124 5.77 -20.27 -5.52
CA ASP A 124 4.99 -19.30 -4.79
C ASP A 124 5.78 -18.69 -3.62
N LEU A 125 6.28 -17.47 -3.81
CA LEU A 125 7.08 -16.74 -2.84
C LEU A 125 6.30 -16.35 -1.56
N GLU A 126 4.96 -16.35 -1.59
CA GLU A 126 4.15 -15.95 -0.43
C GLU A 126 4.14 -17.01 0.68
N GLN A 127 4.50 -18.25 0.36
CA GLN A 127 4.53 -19.37 1.29
C GLN A 127 5.78 -19.39 2.19
N PHE A 128 6.76 -18.51 1.92
CA PHE A 128 8.05 -18.53 2.59
C PHE A 128 8.36 -17.18 3.23
N THR A 129 8.86 -17.23 4.46
CA THR A 129 9.35 -16.07 5.22
C THR A 129 10.87 -15.92 5.13
N ASP A 130 11.55 -16.96 4.66
CA ASP A 130 13.01 -17.06 4.62
C ASP A 130 13.50 -17.75 3.34
N LEU A 131 14.67 -17.33 2.84
CA LEU A 131 15.25 -17.86 1.60
C LEU A 131 15.91 -19.22 1.78
N ASP A 132 16.35 -19.59 2.99
CA ASP A 132 16.91 -20.92 3.23
C ASP A 132 15.77 -21.96 3.18
N GLN A 133 14.63 -21.67 3.82
CA GLN A 133 13.42 -22.50 3.71
C GLN A 133 12.95 -22.67 2.27
N PHE A 134 12.93 -21.57 1.50
CA PHE A 134 12.61 -21.60 0.08
C PHE A 134 13.57 -22.52 -0.69
N THR A 135 14.88 -22.41 -0.42
CA THR A 135 15.92 -23.19 -1.10
C THR A 135 15.79 -24.68 -0.81
N GLU A 136 15.60 -25.04 0.46
CA GLU A 136 15.45 -26.43 0.92
C GLU A 136 14.20 -27.09 0.31
N ALA A 137 13.09 -26.34 0.22
CA ALA A 137 11.85 -26.85 -0.34
C ALA A 137 11.86 -26.97 -1.87
N THR A 138 12.52 -26.05 -2.57
CA THR A 138 12.40 -25.93 -4.04
C THR A 138 13.60 -26.43 -4.83
N THR A 139 14.77 -26.52 -4.19
CA THR A 139 16.04 -26.90 -4.86
C THR A 139 16.89 -27.90 -4.06
N PRO A 140 16.30 -28.94 -3.41
CA PRO A 140 17.07 -29.85 -2.55
C PRO A 140 18.27 -30.47 -3.28
N ASN A 141 18.06 -30.93 -4.52
CA ASN A 141 19.10 -31.57 -5.34
C ASN A 141 20.27 -30.64 -5.70
N TRP A 142 20.10 -29.31 -5.59
CA TRP A 142 21.15 -28.35 -5.92
C TRP A 142 22.00 -27.97 -4.70
N ILE A 143 21.55 -28.36 -3.51
CA ILE A 143 22.22 -28.11 -2.23
C ILE A 143 22.60 -29.42 -1.51
N GLU A 144 22.45 -30.58 -2.15
CA GLU A 144 22.88 -31.88 -1.61
C GLU A 144 24.37 -31.89 -1.24
N GLU A 145 25.19 -31.30 -2.10
CA GLU A 145 26.63 -31.15 -1.88
C GLU A 145 27.00 -29.67 -1.71
N ILE A 146 27.42 -29.29 -0.51
CA ILE A 146 27.86 -27.94 -0.18
C ILE A 146 29.34 -27.79 -0.55
N THR A 147 29.61 -27.39 -1.80
CA THR A 147 30.96 -27.24 -2.36
C THR A 147 31.14 -25.94 -3.13
N GLU A 148 32.38 -25.45 -3.23
CA GLU A 148 32.70 -24.24 -4.01
C GLU A 148 32.34 -24.44 -5.51
N GLU A 149 32.46 -25.67 -6.04
CA GLU A 149 32.08 -25.96 -7.42
C GLU A 149 30.58 -25.78 -7.65
N ASN A 150 29.73 -26.27 -6.74
CA ASN A 150 28.28 -26.10 -6.85
C ASN A 150 27.86 -24.64 -6.64
N LEU A 151 28.58 -23.89 -5.78
CA LEU A 151 28.40 -22.44 -5.67
C LEU A 151 28.66 -21.75 -7.02
N LEU A 152 29.82 -21.98 -7.63
CA LEU A 152 30.20 -21.39 -8.90
C LEU A 152 29.24 -21.79 -10.03
N ARG A 153 28.78 -23.05 -10.06
CA ARG A 153 27.82 -23.54 -11.05
C ARG A 153 26.49 -22.79 -10.96
N ASN A 154 25.96 -22.58 -9.76
CA ASN A 154 24.72 -21.83 -9.57
C ASN A 154 24.89 -20.35 -9.94
N LEU A 155 25.99 -19.72 -9.53
CA LEU A 155 26.31 -18.32 -9.86
C LEU A 155 26.48 -18.10 -11.37
N ALA A 156 26.97 -19.09 -12.11
CA ALA A 156 27.16 -19.01 -13.56
C ALA A 156 25.85 -19.17 -14.37
N HIS A 157 24.70 -19.35 -13.73
CA HIS A 157 23.44 -19.51 -14.44
C HIS A 157 23.05 -18.23 -15.20
N SER A 158 22.71 -18.37 -16.49
CA SER A 158 22.48 -17.23 -17.39
C SER A 158 21.32 -16.29 -17.00
N GLU A 159 20.38 -16.77 -16.19
CA GLU A 159 19.29 -15.93 -15.65
C GLU A 159 19.69 -15.16 -14.37
N ILE A 160 20.87 -15.42 -13.79
CA ILE A 160 21.46 -14.54 -12.77
C ILE A 160 22.23 -13.44 -13.49
N ARG A 161 21.52 -12.35 -13.77
CA ARG A 161 22.08 -11.22 -14.53
C ARG A 161 22.67 -10.15 -13.61
N ILE A 162 22.20 -10.09 -12.36
CA ILE A 162 22.72 -9.17 -11.35
C ILE A 162 24.18 -9.52 -11.01
N GLY A 163 25.05 -8.52 -10.89
CA GLY A 163 26.48 -8.71 -10.62
C GLY A 163 27.33 -9.17 -11.81
N ASN A 164 26.72 -9.44 -12.97
CA ASN A 164 27.43 -9.91 -14.15
C ASN A 164 27.66 -8.77 -15.14
N GLU A 165 28.94 -8.47 -15.40
CA GLU A 165 29.37 -7.38 -16.29
C GLU A 165 28.82 -7.51 -17.73
N LEU A 166 28.59 -8.74 -18.21
CA LEU A 166 28.04 -8.98 -19.54
C LEU A 166 26.61 -8.44 -19.71
N TYR A 167 25.88 -8.29 -18.61
CA TYR A 167 24.48 -7.86 -18.62
C TYR A 167 24.27 -6.49 -17.98
N ALA A 168 25.33 -5.81 -17.52
CA ALA A 168 25.24 -4.59 -16.72
C ALA A 168 24.39 -3.49 -17.39
N ASP A 169 24.51 -3.33 -18.72
CA ASP A 169 23.79 -2.29 -19.47
C ASP A 169 22.43 -2.75 -20.03
N THR A 170 22.13 -4.06 -20.00
CA THR A 170 20.93 -4.63 -20.64
C THR A 170 19.95 -5.24 -19.65
N THR A 171 20.39 -5.57 -18.44
CA THR A 171 19.54 -6.22 -17.45
C THR A 171 18.51 -5.26 -16.87
N THR A 172 17.31 -5.77 -16.64
CA THR A 172 16.29 -5.09 -15.84
C THR A 172 16.40 -5.42 -14.35
N ASP A 173 17.24 -6.40 -14.00
CA ASP A 173 17.44 -6.83 -12.63
C ASP A 173 18.09 -5.70 -11.83
N HIS A 174 17.58 -5.47 -10.63
CA HIS A 174 18.11 -4.45 -9.73
C HIS A 174 17.79 -4.80 -8.28
N PHE A 175 18.54 -4.20 -7.35
CA PHE A 175 18.19 -4.25 -5.95
C PHE A 175 17.12 -3.22 -5.63
N CYS A 176 16.25 -3.56 -4.70
CA CYS A 176 15.21 -2.68 -4.18
C CYS A 176 15.22 -2.66 -2.67
N ARG A 177 15.03 -1.46 -2.12
CA ARG A 177 14.76 -1.22 -0.70
C ARG A 177 13.61 -0.26 -0.55
N TYR A 178 12.70 -0.56 0.36
CA TYR A 178 11.68 0.39 0.82
C TYR A 178 12.10 0.94 2.18
N ARG A 179 12.16 2.26 2.38
CA ARG A 179 12.58 2.86 3.67
C ARG A 179 11.65 2.50 4.84
N TRP A 180 10.44 2.02 4.57
CA TRP A 180 9.53 1.52 5.60
C TRP A 180 9.70 0.02 5.92
N ASP A 181 10.62 -0.69 5.26
CA ASP A 181 10.91 -2.13 5.45
C ASP A 181 12.40 -2.41 5.67
N ASP A 182 13.29 -1.60 5.07
CA ASP A 182 14.76 -1.65 5.08
C ASP A 182 15.44 -2.90 4.53
N ARG A 183 14.70 -4.00 4.37
CA ARG A 183 15.22 -5.22 3.76
C ARG A 183 15.53 -5.04 2.27
N ILE A 184 16.50 -5.80 1.78
CA ILE A 184 16.96 -5.75 0.38
C ILE A 184 16.33 -6.89 -0.41
N PHE A 185 15.63 -6.54 -1.48
CA PHE A 185 15.07 -7.50 -2.42
C PHE A 185 15.80 -7.44 -3.75
N LEU A 186 15.89 -8.60 -4.40
CA LEU A 186 16.30 -8.68 -5.80
C LEU A 186 15.06 -8.61 -6.69
N MET A 187 14.98 -7.55 -7.50
CA MET A 187 13.94 -7.37 -8.51
C MET A 187 14.35 -8.09 -9.79
N ASN A 188 14.31 -9.43 -9.76
CA ASN A 188 14.71 -10.30 -10.86
C ASN A 188 13.57 -10.60 -11.85
N ASP A 189 13.95 -10.88 -13.08
CA ASP A 189 13.08 -11.47 -14.09
C ASP A 189 13.14 -13.02 -14.09
N GLY A 190 14.30 -13.61 -13.81
CA GLY A 190 14.51 -15.06 -13.75
C GLY A 190 15.56 -15.49 -12.70
N GLY A 191 15.94 -16.77 -12.68
CA GLY A 191 17.08 -17.25 -11.89
C GLY A 191 16.93 -17.33 -10.37
N SER A 192 15.73 -17.12 -9.80
CA SER A 192 15.51 -17.11 -8.34
C SER A 192 15.98 -18.38 -7.63
N HIS A 193 15.74 -19.56 -8.21
CA HIS A 193 16.15 -20.85 -7.66
C HIS A 193 17.68 -21.00 -7.61
N HIS A 194 18.38 -20.64 -8.70
CA HIS A 194 19.84 -20.69 -8.74
C HIS A 194 20.48 -19.67 -7.81
N PHE A 195 19.90 -18.46 -7.74
CA PHE A 195 20.35 -17.44 -6.81
C PHE A 195 20.20 -17.92 -5.37
N ALA A 196 19.03 -18.48 -5.01
CA ALA A 196 18.76 -18.96 -3.66
C ALA A 196 19.69 -20.12 -3.27
N ALA A 197 19.93 -21.08 -4.17
CA ALA A 197 20.90 -22.15 -3.97
C ALA A 197 22.33 -21.61 -3.79
N ALA A 198 22.78 -20.67 -4.63
CA ALA A 198 24.09 -20.03 -4.48
C ALA A 198 24.22 -19.30 -3.14
N ARG A 199 23.19 -18.53 -2.75
CA ARG A 199 23.09 -17.86 -1.45
C ARG A 199 23.24 -18.88 -0.31
N TYR A 200 22.43 -19.93 -0.32
CA TYR A 200 22.46 -20.99 0.69
C TYR A 200 23.86 -21.64 0.83
N ILE A 201 24.44 -22.08 -0.29
CA ILE A 201 25.77 -22.72 -0.30
C ILE A 201 26.85 -21.76 0.20
N ALA A 202 26.84 -20.50 -0.26
CA ALA A 202 27.78 -19.47 0.20
C ALA A 202 27.69 -19.26 1.72
N GLY A 203 26.46 -19.18 2.26
CA GLY A 203 26.21 -19.10 3.69
C GLY A 203 26.77 -20.30 4.47
N LYS A 204 26.51 -21.53 4.00
CA LYS A 204 27.02 -22.76 4.65
C LYS A 204 28.55 -22.89 4.58
N LEU A 205 29.17 -22.41 3.50
CA LEU A 205 30.63 -22.38 3.35
C LEU A 205 31.30 -21.19 4.08
N ASN A 206 30.51 -20.26 4.64
CA ASN A 206 30.99 -18.97 5.14
C ASN A 206 31.81 -18.21 4.06
N ARG A 207 31.38 -18.32 2.80
CA ARG A 207 32.02 -17.74 1.63
C ARG A 207 31.33 -16.43 1.28
N LYS A 208 32.10 -15.33 1.31
CA LYS A 208 31.59 -14.02 0.88
C LYS A 208 31.49 -13.96 -0.64
N VAL A 209 30.28 -13.75 -1.13
CA VAL A 209 30.00 -13.49 -2.55
C VAL A 209 29.41 -12.09 -2.66
N TYR A 210 30.12 -11.19 -3.34
CA TYR A 210 29.68 -9.82 -3.53
C TYR A 210 28.98 -9.66 -4.87
N LEU A 211 27.82 -9.01 -4.84
CA LEU A 211 27.05 -8.65 -6.02
C LEU A 211 27.18 -7.16 -6.25
N ASN A 212 27.16 -6.74 -7.52
CA ASN A 212 27.07 -5.35 -7.91
C ASN A 212 25.81 -5.10 -8.73
N GLY A 213 25.26 -3.90 -8.65
CA GLY A 213 24.11 -3.54 -9.46
C GLY A 213 23.51 -2.20 -9.06
N LYS A 214 22.39 -1.86 -9.71
CA LYS A 214 21.61 -0.69 -9.35
C LYS A 214 20.80 -0.97 -8.10
N LEU A 215 20.91 -0.11 -7.08
CA LEU A 215 19.99 -0.10 -5.95
C LEU A 215 18.97 1.03 -6.14
N LYS A 216 17.69 0.69 -6.09
CA LYS A 216 16.58 1.65 -5.97
C LYS A 216 16.10 1.68 -4.53
N THR A 217 16.20 2.82 -3.88
CA THR A 217 15.63 3.04 -2.55
C THR A 217 14.39 3.91 -2.69
N TYR A 218 13.25 3.41 -2.22
CA TYR A 218 11.97 4.10 -2.27
C TYR A 218 11.59 4.68 -0.91
N SER A 219 11.06 5.89 -0.91
CA SER A 219 10.54 6.61 0.25
C SER A 219 9.26 7.36 -0.09
N ILE A 220 8.56 7.85 0.94
CA ILE A 220 7.53 8.87 0.78
C ILE A 220 8.04 10.24 1.24
N ASN A 221 7.59 11.30 0.60
CA ASN A 221 8.01 12.67 0.90
C ASN A 221 7.34 13.19 2.19
N PRO A 222 8.12 13.53 3.24
CA PRO A 222 7.58 14.07 4.48
C PRO A 222 6.73 15.33 4.31
N ASN A 223 7.15 16.25 3.43
CA ASN A 223 6.42 17.50 3.18
C ASN A 223 5.05 17.25 2.56
N SER A 224 4.96 16.28 1.63
CA SER A 224 3.68 15.88 1.06
C SER A 224 2.77 15.26 2.11
N VAL A 225 3.33 14.42 3.00
CA VAL A 225 2.58 13.81 4.10
C VAL A 225 2.04 14.89 5.05
N ASP A 226 2.87 15.84 5.48
CA ASP A 226 2.46 16.91 6.39
C ASP A 226 1.40 17.82 5.78
N ALA A 227 1.57 18.23 4.52
CA ALA A 227 0.59 19.05 3.81
C ALA A 227 -0.78 18.34 3.68
N LEU A 228 -0.78 17.03 3.40
CA LEU A 228 -2.01 16.23 3.37
C LEU A 228 -2.66 16.14 4.75
N ARG A 229 -1.86 15.89 5.79
CA ARG A 229 -2.33 15.76 7.19
C ARG A 229 -2.86 17.06 7.76
N GLU A 230 -2.31 18.20 7.38
CA GLU A 230 -2.81 19.51 7.82
C GLU A 230 -4.22 19.76 7.26
N ARG A 231 -4.46 19.37 6.01
CA ARG A 231 -5.70 19.67 5.29
C ARG A 231 -6.81 18.64 5.51
N PHE A 232 -6.46 17.38 5.75
CA PHE A 232 -7.43 16.28 5.74
C PHE A 232 -7.24 15.32 6.92
N ASP A 233 -8.36 14.75 7.39
CA ASP A 233 -8.34 13.42 7.98
C ASP A 233 -8.39 12.38 6.85
N ILE A 234 -7.52 11.37 6.90
CA ILE A 234 -7.36 10.38 5.83
C ILE A 234 -7.64 9.00 6.41
N LEU A 235 -8.78 8.43 6.05
CA LEU A 235 -9.30 7.20 6.63
C LEU A 235 -9.55 6.17 5.55
N VAL A 236 -9.46 4.89 5.89
CA VAL A 236 -9.65 3.79 4.94
C VAL A 236 -11.07 3.26 5.01
N ILE A 237 -11.68 3.05 3.84
CA ILE A 237 -12.91 2.26 3.68
C ILE A 237 -12.73 1.22 2.57
N ASP A 238 -13.62 0.25 2.53
CA ASP A 238 -13.69 -0.75 1.47
C ASP A 238 -14.00 -0.12 0.09
N ASP A 239 -13.41 -0.70 -0.97
CA ASP A 239 -13.53 -0.25 -2.36
C ASP A 239 -14.51 -1.11 -3.18
N SER A 240 -15.34 -1.95 -2.57
CA SER A 240 -16.37 -2.68 -3.31
C SER A 240 -17.56 -1.78 -3.65
N GLY A 241 -18.32 -2.18 -4.68
CA GLY A 241 -19.37 -1.31 -5.24
C GLY A 241 -20.51 -1.01 -4.27
N GLU A 242 -20.84 -1.93 -3.37
CA GLU A 242 -21.92 -1.77 -2.40
C GLU A 242 -21.53 -0.79 -1.29
N GLU A 243 -20.41 -1.05 -0.62
CA GLU A 243 -19.84 -0.21 0.44
C GLU A 243 -19.60 1.23 -0.05
N GLN A 244 -19.10 1.39 -1.27
CA GLN A 244 -18.96 2.71 -1.91
C GLN A 244 -20.28 3.45 -2.08
N ASN A 245 -21.32 2.75 -2.55
CA ASN A 245 -22.63 3.35 -2.76
C ASN A 245 -23.25 3.79 -1.43
N GLN A 246 -23.09 2.96 -0.39
CA GLN A 246 -23.59 3.26 0.96
C GLN A 246 -22.83 4.44 1.58
N PHE A 247 -21.50 4.45 1.45
CA PHE A 247 -20.69 5.59 1.88
C PHE A 247 -21.12 6.88 1.16
N HIS A 248 -21.28 6.84 -0.16
CA HIS A 248 -21.71 7.99 -0.93
C HIS A 248 -23.11 8.50 -0.51
N GLN A 249 -24.07 7.59 -0.32
CA GLN A 249 -25.42 7.94 0.15
C GLN A 249 -25.38 8.58 1.54
N ALA A 250 -24.59 8.04 2.46
CA ALA A 250 -24.40 8.61 3.79
C ALA A 250 -23.79 10.01 3.74
N MET A 251 -22.75 10.21 2.94
CA MET A 251 -22.12 11.53 2.78
C MET A 251 -23.07 12.54 2.15
N LYS A 252 -23.90 12.11 1.20
CA LYS A 252 -24.93 12.94 0.57
C LYS A 252 -26.03 13.34 1.55
N ALA A 253 -26.56 12.38 2.31
CA ALA A 253 -27.60 12.63 3.33
C ALA A 253 -27.07 13.62 4.38
N PHE A 254 -25.85 13.39 4.86
CA PHE A 254 -25.20 14.26 5.83
C PHE A 254 -24.59 15.52 5.20
N SER A 255 -24.65 15.71 3.89
CA SER A 255 -24.02 16.80 3.12
C SER A 255 -22.55 17.07 3.52
N ALA A 256 -21.79 16.01 3.79
CA ALA A 256 -20.36 16.11 4.10
C ALA A 256 -19.51 16.07 2.84
N THR A 257 -18.49 16.93 2.78
CA THR A 257 -17.52 16.87 1.69
C THR A 257 -16.54 15.74 1.92
N TYR A 258 -16.22 14.99 0.86
CA TYR A 258 -15.13 14.03 0.86
C TYR A 258 -14.47 13.97 -0.50
N LEU A 259 -13.19 13.65 -0.52
CA LEU A 259 -12.47 13.22 -1.71
C LEU A 259 -11.98 11.79 -1.51
N TRP A 260 -11.55 11.13 -2.58
CA TRP A 260 -11.08 9.76 -2.47
C TRP A 260 -9.97 9.40 -3.46
N ARG A 261 -9.21 8.37 -3.11
CA ARG A 261 -8.15 7.78 -3.94
C ARG A 261 -8.00 6.29 -3.61
N LYS A 262 -7.77 5.45 -4.63
CA LYS A 262 -7.50 4.02 -4.40
C LYS A 262 -6.18 3.81 -3.66
N LEU A 263 -6.09 2.80 -2.81
CA LEU A 263 -4.81 2.41 -2.20
C LEU A 263 -3.94 1.62 -3.20
N PRO A 264 -2.61 1.64 -3.04
CA PRO A 264 -1.72 0.86 -3.88
C PRO A 264 -1.76 -0.64 -3.49
N PRO A 265 -1.23 -1.54 -4.35
CA PRO A 265 -1.07 -2.95 -4.01
C PRO A 265 -0.31 -3.13 -2.68
N PRO A 266 -0.68 -4.12 -1.86
CA PRO A 266 -1.70 -5.15 -2.11
C PRO A 266 -3.15 -4.76 -1.73
N HIS A 267 -3.42 -3.50 -1.34
CA HIS A 267 -4.72 -3.07 -0.82
C HIS A 267 -5.64 -2.47 -1.89
N GLU A 268 -5.63 -3.01 -3.11
CA GLU A 268 -6.39 -2.46 -4.25
C GLU A 268 -7.91 -2.50 -4.06
N ASN A 269 -8.39 -3.35 -3.14
CA ASN A 269 -9.80 -3.44 -2.72
C ASN A 269 -10.16 -2.43 -1.63
N SER A 270 -9.30 -1.45 -1.34
CA SER A 270 -9.55 -0.40 -0.36
C SER A 270 -9.24 0.98 -0.94
N ARG A 271 -9.86 2.00 -0.36
CA ARG A 271 -9.63 3.40 -0.74
C ARG A 271 -9.39 4.29 0.47
N ALA A 272 -8.59 5.32 0.26
CA ALA A 272 -8.46 6.43 1.18
C ALA A 272 -9.58 7.44 0.92
N ILE A 273 -10.25 7.83 2.00
CA ILE A 273 -11.21 8.93 2.06
C ILE A 273 -10.53 10.11 2.74
N PHE A 274 -10.60 11.26 2.08
CA PHE A 274 -10.03 12.51 2.55
C PHE A 274 -11.18 13.42 2.98
N LEU A 275 -11.22 13.73 4.27
CA LEU A 275 -12.24 14.55 4.90
C LEU A 275 -11.63 15.91 5.24
N PRO A 276 -12.06 17.01 4.59
CA PRO A 276 -11.49 18.33 4.83
C PRO A 276 -11.63 18.77 6.29
N LYS A 277 -10.51 19.14 6.91
CA LYS A 277 -10.50 19.59 8.32
C LYS A 277 -11.10 20.97 8.51
N ASN A 278 -11.23 21.77 7.45
CA ASN A 278 -11.87 23.08 7.51
C ASN A 278 -13.40 23.02 7.50
N GLU A 279 -14.01 21.86 7.24
CA GLU A 279 -15.47 21.69 7.17
C GLU A 279 -16.03 20.92 8.37
N THR A 280 -17.01 21.51 9.07
CA THR A 280 -17.58 20.92 10.29
C THR A 280 -18.18 19.54 10.04
N ARG A 281 -18.96 19.36 8.98
CA ARG A 281 -19.60 18.06 8.66
C ARG A 281 -18.56 16.98 8.36
N SER A 282 -17.52 17.31 7.59
CA SER A 282 -16.42 16.38 7.30
C SER A 282 -15.63 16.00 8.55
N ARG A 283 -15.37 16.94 9.47
CA ARG A 283 -14.77 16.63 10.78
C ARG A 283 -15.65 15.71 11.63
N THR A 284 -16.97 15.90 11.63
CA THR A 284 -17.89 15.02 12.35
C THR A 284 -17.85 13.60 11.78
N VAL A 285 -17.84 13.45 10.46
CA VAL A 285 -17.67 12.14 9.79
C VAL A 285 -16.34 11.52 10.16
N ALA A 286 -15.25 12.28 10.15
CA ALA A 286 -13.92 11.77 10.50
C ALA A 286 -13.87 11.24 11.94
N ALA A 287 -14.41 12.01 12.89
CA ALA A 287 -14.48 11.59 14.30
C ALA A 287 -15.35 10.34 14.48
N ASN A 288 -16.43 10.23 13.72
CA ASN A 288 -17.32 9.08 13.74
C ASN A 288 -16.64 7.82 13.21
N LEU A 289 -15.99 7.90 12.04
CA LEU A 289 -15.22 6.80 11.45
C LEU A 289 -14.07 6.34 12.37
N LYS A 290 -13.34 7.29 12.98
CA LYS A 290 -12.27 6.96 13.95
C LYS A 290 -12.82 6.23 15.17
N THR A 291 -13.95 6.68 15.72
CA THR A 291 -14.63 6.01 16.83
C THR A 291 -15.08 4.60 16.45
N ALA A 292 -15.49 4.40 15.19
CA ALA A 292 -15.88 3.10 14.65
C ALA A 292 -14.71 2.18 14.31
N GLY A 293 -13.46 2.63 14.48
CA GLY A 293 -12.26 1.82 14.23
C GLY A 293 -11.74 1.88 12.78
N ALA A 294 -12.13 2.90 12.00
CA ALA A 294 -11.56 3.11 10.67
C ALA A 294 -10.05 3.31 10.75
N TYR A 295 -9.32 2.68 9.85
CA TYR A 295 -7.86 2.77 9.84
C TYR A 295 -7.38 4.19 9.52
N ASP A 296 -6.57 4.77 10.40
CA ASP A 296 -6.01 6.13 10.24
C ASP A 296 -4.77 6.08 9.35
N LEU A 297 -4.98 6.35 8.06
CA LEU A 297 -3.93 6.32 7.06
C LEU A 297 -2.94 7.48 7.24
N ALA A 298 -3.41 8.62 7.75
CA ALA A 298 -2.56 9.76 8.07
C ALA A 298 -1.58 9.44 9.21
N ALA A 299 -2.01 8.66 10.21
CA ALA A 299 -1.13 8.16 11.26
C ALA A 299 -0.10 7.15 10.72
N LEU A 300 -0.50 6.24 9.81
CA LEU A 300 0.42 5.33 9.15
C LEU A 300 1.52 6.06 8.37
N PHE A 301 1.17 7.07 7.57
CA PHE A 301 2.16 7.83 6.82
C PHE A 301 3.15 8.56 7.72
N GLN A 302 2.68 9.08 8.86
CA GLN A 302 3.57 9.68 9.84
C GLN A 302 4.56 8.66 10.41
N ALA A 303 4.08 7.47 10.81
CA ALA A 303 4.94 6.39 11.30
C ALA A 303 5.94 5.92 10.22
N ILE A 304 5.53 5.88 8.96
CA ILE A 304 6.43 5.60 7.85
C ILE A 304 7.51 6.67 7.77
N VAL A 305 7.14 7.96 7.71
CA VAL A 305 8.08 9.09 7.64
C VAL A 305 9.11 9.03 8.75
N GLU A 306 8.67 8.81 10.00
CA GLU A 306 9.54 8.67 11.16
C GLU A 306 10.57 7.55 10.98
N LYS A 307 10.17 6.41 10.42
CA LYS A 307 11.06 5.27 10.16
C LYS A 307 12.10 5.54 9.05
N GLN A 308 11.86 6.48 8.13
CA GLN A 308 12.81 6.75 7.04
C GLN A 308 13.97 7.67 7.44
N THR A 309 13.90 8.27 8.63
CA THR A 309 14.85 9.27 9.18
C THR A 309 16.05 8.60 9.83
#